data_AF-A0A7W0XSJ9-F1
#
_entry.id   AF-A0A7W0XSJ9-F1
#
_cell.length_a   1.000
_cell.length_b   1.000
_cell.length_c   1.000
_cell.angle_alpha   90.00
_cell.angle_beta   90.00
_cell.angle_gamma   90.00
#
_symmetry.space_group_name_H-M   'P 1'
#
loop_
_entity.id
_entity.type
_entity.pdbx_description
1 polymer ?
#
loop_
_entity_poly.entity_id
_entity_poly.type
_entity_poly.pdbx_seq_one_letter_code
_entity_poly.pdbx_strand_id
1 'polypeptide(L)'
;MTQRPVVVWGNCQAEPIARLLAEPLRRHGLQVVDVPPVFLVDDTGLERVHELVSRAAALLTQPVREEYRIPGCGAAQLSAMLPADGRCLTFPVTYHVGAFPFQVNAHGGEGERVDAPLTDYHDLRTLVAASRGMTVEETVAWWPMPPAEAVRRASEESLGRLREREAPLDVS
;
A
#
# COMPACT_ATOMS: atom_id res chain seq x y z
N MET A 1 -31.50 12.67 5.54
CA MET A 1 -31.02 11.58 4.65
C MET A 1 -29.67 11.14 5.20
N THR A 2 -29.53 9.88 5.58
CA THR A 2 -28.23 9.31 5.97
C THR A 2 -27.36 9.19 4.73
N GLN A 3 -26.15 9.76 4.77
CA GLN A 3 -25.22 9.68 3.65
C GLN A 3 -24.75 8.22 3.49
N ARG A 4 -24.67 7.72 2.25
CA ARG A 4 -24.15 6.37 1.99
C ARG A 4 -22.63 6.36 2.18
N PRO A 5 -22.06 5.31 2.81
CA PRO A 5 -20.63 5.25 3.04
C PRO A 5 -19.86 5.01 1.75
N VAL A 6 -18.65 5.55 1.69
CA VAL A 6 -17.60 5.22 0.74
C VAL A 6 -16.44 4.65 1.56
N VAL A 7 -16.07 3.41 1.27
CA VAL A 7 -14.98 2.72 1.95
C VAL A 7 -13.73 2.80 1.09
N VAL A 8 -12.60 3.19 1.68
CA VAL A 8 -11.30 3.17 1.00
C VAL A 8 -10.44 2.08 1.63
N TRP A 9 -10.07 1.09 0.83
CA TRP A 9 -9.44 -0.15 1.29
C TRP A 9 -8.06 -0.35 0.68
N GLY A 10 -7.09 -0.78 1.49
CA GLY A 10 -5.73 -1.00 1.03
C GLY A 10 -4.71 -0.91 2.15
N ASN A 11 -3.45 -0.68 1.78
CA ASN A 11 -2.37 -0.46 2.73
C ASN A 11 -2.42 0.95 3.34
N CYS A 12 -1.30 1.42 3.88
CA CYS A 12 -1.21 2.73 4.54
C CYS A 12 -1.52 3.93 3.62
N GLN A 13 -1.56 3.73 2.30
CA GLN A 13 -1.90 4.76 1.32
C GLN A 13 -3.42 4.99 1.22
N ALA A 14 -4.24 4.02 1.66
CA ALA A 14 -5.70 4.14 1.61
C ALA A 14 -6.23 5.29 2.48
N GLU A 15 -5.66 5.50 3.68
CA GLU A 15 -6.09 6.56 4.59
C GLU A 15 -5.84 7.98 4.01
N PRO A 16 -4.63 8.33 3.51
CA PRO A 16 -4.42 9.60 2.81
C PRO A 16 -5.39 9.81 1.64
N ILE A 17 -5.65 8.78 0.83
CA ILE A 17 -6.61 8.86 -0.28
C ILE A 17 -8.04 9.12 0.25
N ALA A 18 -8.46 8.41 1.30
CA ALA A 18 -9.75 8.64 1.96
C ALA A 18 -9.91 10.10 2.41
N ARG A 19 -8.87 10.67 3.06
CA ARG A 19 -8.86 12.06 3.52
C ARG A 19 -8.92 13.06 2.37
N LEU A 20 -8.21 12.81 1.27
CA LEU A 20 -8.24 13.66 0.07
C LEU A 20 -9.64 13.67 -0.58
N LEU A 21 -10.34 12.53 -0.56
CA LEU A 21 -11.65 12.37 -1.19
C LEU A 21 -12.83 12.79 -0.30
N ALA A 22 -12.63 12.87 1.02
CA ALA A 22 -13.69 13.13 1.99
C ALA A 22 -14.50 14.40 1.67
N GLU A 23 -13.82 15.55 1.47
CA GLU A 23 -14.49 16.82 1.23
C GLU A 23 -15.20 16.88 -0.14
N PRO A 24 -14.55 16.51 -1.27
CA PRO A 24 -15.22 16.43 -2.57
C PRO A 24 -16.46 15.53 -2.54
N LEU A 25 -16.38 14.33 -1.97
CA LEU A 25 -17.48 13.36 -1.94
C LEU A 25 -18.63 13.81 -1.03
N ARG A 26 -18.31 14.48 0.09
CA ARG A 26 -19.32 15.06 1.01
C ARG A 26 -20.23 16.07 0.31
N ARG A 27 -19.70 16.86 -0.63
CA ARG A 27 -20.49 17.81 -1.45
C ARG A 27 -21.50 17.12 -2.37
N HIS A 28 -21.29 15.84 -2.66
CA HIS A 28 -22.19 14.97 -3.43
C HIS A 28 -23.06 14.07 -2.53
N GLY A 29 -23.11 14.31 -1.22
CA GLY A 29 -23.95 13.54 -0.29
C GLY A 29 -23.40 12.15 0.05
N LEU A 30 -22.12 11.90 -0.23
CA LEU A 30 -21.40 10.66 0.10
C LEU A 30 -20.49 10.89 1.30
N GLN A 31 -20.39 9.89 2.17
CA GLN A 31 -19.56 9.97 3.37
C GLN A 31 -18.40 8.99 3.26
N VAL A 32 -17.16 9.49 3.19
CA VAL A 32 -15.99 8.64 3.37
C VAL A 32 -15.93 8.22 4.84
N VAL A 33 -15.85 6.92 5.08
CA VAL A 33 -15.78 6.35 6.45
C VAL A 33 -14.36 5.87 6.72
N ASP A 34 -13.86 6.19 7.91
CA ASP A 34 -12.55 5.73 8.34
C ASP A 34 -12.61 4.23 8.64
N VAL A 35 -11.66 3.49 8.06
CA VAL A 35 -11.42 2.08 8.30
C VAL A 35 -9.92 1.85 8.47
N PRO A 36 -9.49 0.90 9.32
CA PRO A 36 -8.07 0.59 9.42
C PRO A 36 -7.54 0.04 8.09
N PRO A 37 -6.25 0.26 7.76
CA PRO A 37 -5.66 -0.37 6.60
C PRO A 37 -5.60 -1.88 6.78
N VAL A 38 -5.55 -2.62 5.66
CA VAL A 38 -5.67 -4.09 5.63
C VAL A 38 -4.66 -4.82 6.52
N PHE A 39 -3.47 -4.26 6.74
CA PHE A 39 -2.43 -4.90 7.56
C PHE A 39 -2.60 -4.66 9.07
N LEU A 40 -3.46 -3.73 9.49
CA LEU A 40 -3.79 -3.43 10.88
C LEU A 40 -5.18 -3.91 11.30
N VAL A 41 -6.04 -4.28 10.34
CA VAL A 41 -7.37 -4.79 10.65
C VAL A 41 -7.26 -6.10 11.42
N ASP A 42 -8.14 -6.29 12.40
CA ASP A 42 -8.38 -7.57 13.09
C ASP A 42 -9.76 -8.13 12.67
N ASP A 43 -10.17 -9.27 13.21
CA ASP A 43 -11.43 -9.91 12.82
C ASP A 43 -12.65 -9.00 13.07
N THR A 44 -12.69 -8.30 14.22
CA THR A 44 -13.81 -7.38 14.56
C THR A 44 -13.81 -6.15 13.64
N GLY A 45 -12.63 -5.61 13.33
CA GLY A 45 -12.47 -4.53 12.37
C GLY A 45 -12.91 -4.95 10.97
N LEU A 46 -12.63 -6.20 10.56
CA LEU A 46 -13.01 -6.71 9.25
C LEU A 46 -14.51 -6.96 9.15
N GLU A 47 -15.14 -7.49 10.19
CA GLU A 47 -16.62 -7.58 10.29
C GLU A 47 -17.26 -6.20 10.11
N ARG A 48 -16.69 -5.17 10.73
CA ARG A 48 -17.15 -3.79 10.56
C ARG A 48 -16.96 -3.29 9.13
N VAL A 49 -15.84 -3.62 8.48
CA VAL A 49 -15.62 -3.31 7.06
C VAL A 49 -16.67 -3.99 6.19
N HIS A 50 -16.96 -5.28 6.40
CA HIS A 50 -18.01 -6.02 5.68
C HIS A 50 -19.38 -5.34 5.83
N GLU A 51 -19.75 -4.95 7.06
CA GLU A 51 -21.01 -4.26 7.34
C GLU A 51 -21.08 -2.90 6.61
N LEU A 52 -19.98 -2.14 6.58
CA LEU A 52 -19.90 -0.86 5.86
C LEU A 52 -20.01 -1.05 4.35
N VAL A 53 -19.27 -2.01 3.79
CA VAL A 53 -19.27 -2.30 2.34
C VAL A 53 -20.63 -2.78 1.88
N SER A 54 -21.34 -3.60 2.68
CA SER A 54 -22.68 -4.13 2.34
C SER A 54 -23.77 -3.07 2.10
N ARG A 55 -23.53 -1.83 2.51
CA ARG A 55 -24.42 -0.68 2.32
C ARG A 55 -23.74 0.51 1.64
N ALA A 56 -22.50 0.34 1.19
CA ALA A 56 -21.71 1.41 0.60
C ALA A 56 -22.27 1.85 -0.75
N ALA A 57 -22.05 3.12 -1.07
CA ALA A 57 -22.19 3.62 -2.45
C ALA A 57 -20.99 3.22 -3.30
N ALA A 58 -19.80 3.19 -2.68
CA ALA A 58 -18.58 2.78 -3.37
C ALA A 58 -17.56 2.12 -2.45
N LEU A 59 -16.80 1.18 -3.01
CA LEU A 59 -15.54 0.65 -2.49
C LEU A 59 -14.42 1.14 -3.39
N LEU A 60 -13.51 1.95 -2.85
CA LEU A 60 -12.27 2.33 -3.53
C LEU A 60 -11.16 1.45 -2.97
N THR A 61 -10.58 0.55 -3.74
CA THR A 61 -9.68 -0.47 -3.19
C THR A 61 -8.36 -0.59 -3.95
N GLN A 62 -7.27 -0.78 -3.23
CA GLN A 62 -6.06 -1.34 -3.83
C GLN A 62 -6.27 -2.83 -4.17
N PRO A 63 -5.45 -3.42 -5.05
CA PRO A 63 -5.48 -4.86 -5.32
C PRO A 63 -4.97 -5.66 -4.12
N VAL A 64 -5.86 -5.91 -3.15
CA VAL A 64 -5.62 -6.76 -1.99
C VAL A 64 -5.91 -8.21 -2.35
N ARG A 65 -4.91 -9.08 -2.18
CA ARG A 65 -5.04 -10.53 -2.42
C ARG A 65 -6.09 -11.14 -1.49
N GLU A 66 -6.82 -12.13 -1.99
CA GLU A 66 -7.73 -12.94 -1.19
C GLU A 66 -7.00 -13.59 -0.02
N GLU A 67 -7.67 -13.64 1.13
CA GLU A 67 -7.15 -14.21 2.38
C GLU A 67 -5.80 -13.60 2.81
N TYR A 68 -5.53 -12.34 2.43
CA TYR A 68 -4.32 -11.64 2.87
C TYR A 68 -4.36 -11.39 4.38
N ARG A 69 -3.54 -12.14 5.13
CA ARG A 69 -3.40 -12.08 6.60
C ARG A 69 -4.66 -12.50 7.39
N ILE A 70 -5.84 -12.01 7.02
CA ILE A 70 -7.13 -12.32 7.64
C ILE A 70 -8.10 -12.77 6.54
N PRO A 71 -8.85 -13.85 6.76
CA PRO A 71 -9.78 -14.32 5.74
C PRO A 71 -10.89 -13.31 5.40
N GLY A 72 -11.25 -13.19 4.12
CA GLY A 72 -12.34 -12.30 3.66
C GLY A 72 -11.94 -10.82 3.47
N CYS A 73 -10.66 -10.50 3.47
CA CYS A 73 -10.14 -9.14 3.30
C CYS A 73 -9.85 -8.75 1.85
N GLY A 74 -9.95 -9.71 0.91
CA GLY A 74 -9.55 -9.51 -0.48
C GLY A 74 -10.46 -8.53 -1.23
N ALA A 75 -9.88 -7.80 -2.19
CA ALA A 75 -10.62 -6.79 -2.96
C ALA A 75 -11.85 -7.37 -3.69
N ALA A 76 -11.72 -8.56 -4.29
CA ALA A 76 -12.83 -9.25 -4.95
C ALA A 76 -13.94 -9.68 -3.96
N GLN A 77 -13.53 -10.15 -2.78
CA GLN A 77 -14.44 -10.61 -1.72
C GLN A 77 -15.29 -9.43 -1.18
N LEU A 78 -14.64 -8.30 -0.91
CA LEU A 78 -15.34 -7.09 -0.48
C LEU A 78 -16.22 -6.52 -1.61
N SER A 79 -15.72 -6.49 -2.85
CA SER A 79 -16.52 -6.02 -3.98
C SER A 79 -17.81 -6.82 -4.17
N ALA A 80 -17.79 -8.13 -3.90
CA ALA A 80 -18.96 -8.99 -4.00
C ALA A 80 -20.04 -8.70 -2.93
N MET A 81 -19.68 -7.98 -1.86
CA MET A 81 -20.61 -7.57 -0.80
C MET A 81 -21.36 -6.29 -1.13
N LEU A 82 -20.93 -5.52 -2.13
CA LEU A 82 -21.56 -4.25 -2.49
C LEU A 82 -23.04 -4.43 -2.87
N PRO A 83 -23.90 -3.44 -2.56
CA PRO A 83 -25.25 -3.37 -3.13
C PRO A 83 -25.23 -3.43 -4.66
N ALA A 84 -26.35 -3.82 -5.27
CA ALA A 84 -26.49 -3.91 -6.72
C ALA A 84 -26.23 -2.58 -7.46
N ASP A 85 -26.40 -1.44 -6.79
CA ASP A 85 -26.11 -0.10 -7.31
C ASP A 85 -24.77 0.48 -6.83
N GLY A 86 -24.02 -0.28 -6.03
CA GLY A 86 -22.69 0.08 -5.54
C GLY A 86 -21.63 -0.02 -6.64
N ARG A 87 -20.53 0.71 -6.46
CA ARG A 87 -19.40 0.71 -7.40
C ARG A 87 -18.11 0.29 -6.71
N CYS A 88 -17.36 -0.60 -7.33
CA CYS A 88 -15.98 -0.87 -6.95
C CYS A 88 -15.06 -0.16 -7.94
N LEU A 89 -14.06 0.55 -7.43
CA LEU A 89 -13.00 1.17 -8.23
C LEU A 89 -11.65 0.80 -7.63
N THR A 90 -10.74 0.35 -8.48
CA THR A 90 -9.40 -0.03 -8.10
C THR A 90 -8.39 1.09 -8.36
N PHE A 91 -7.45 1.29 -7.42
CA PHE A 91 -6.39 2.30 -7.53
C PHE A 91 -5.02 1.71 -7.14
N PRO A 92 -3.90 2.28 -7.62
CA PRO A 92 -2.62 1.62 -7.50
C PRO A 92 -2.03 1.66 -6.08
N VAL A 93 -1.16 0.67 -5.82
CA VAL A 93 -0.14 0.77 -4.77
C VAL A 93 1.05 1.50 -5.36
N THR A 94 1.24 2.76 -4.92
CA THR A 94 2.36 3.59 -5.37
C THR A 94 3.65 3.13 -4.70
N TYR A 95 4.65 2.80 -5.52
CA TYR A 95 5.98 2.41 -5.05
C TYR A 95 7.03 2.87 -6.06
N HIS A 96 7.99 3.67 -5.59
CA HIS A 96 9.05 4.26 -6.41
C HIS A 96 10.37 4.29 -5.65
N VAL A 97 11.43 3.79 -6.27
CA VAL A 97 12.75 3.65 -5.62
C VAL A 97 13.73 4.78 -5.96
N GLY A 98 13.39 5.70 -6.86
CA GLY A 98 14.35 6.66 -7.42
C GLY A 98 14.91 7.64 -6.38
N ALA A 99 14.12 8.01 -5.37
CA ALA A 99 14.58 8.86 -4.27
C ALA A 99 15.48 8.10 -3.27
N PHE A 100 15.22 6.81 -3.05
CA PHE A 100 15.87 5.98 -2.04
C PHE A 100 16.25 4.61 -2.61
N PRO A 101 17.21 4.53 -3.55
CA PRO A 101 17.45 3.32 -4.34
C PRO A 101 18.03 2.14 -3.54
N PHE A 102 18.50 2.39 -2.32
CA PHE A 102 19.03 1.37 -1.42
C PHE A 102 18.04 0.95 -0.32
N GLN A 103 16.88 1.60 -0.21
CA GLN A 103 15.88 1.26 0.80
C GLN A 103 14.97 0.15 0.29
N VAL A 104 14.88 -0.93 1.07
CA VAL A 104 14.10 -2.12 0.71
C VAL A 104 13.27 -2.64 1.88
N ASN A 105 12.13 -3.24 1.58
CA ASN A 105 11.44 -4.13 2.50
C ASN A 105 12.12 -5.50 2.42
N ALA A 106 12.78 -5.94 3.50
CA ALA A 106 13.38 -7.26 3.56
C ALA A 106 12.33 -8.32 3.87
N HIS A 107 12.47 -9.49 3.26
CA HIS A 107 11.62 -10.64 3.51
C HIS A 107 12.48 -11.86 3.84
N GLY A 108 12.02 -12.69 4.77
CA GLY A 108 12.67 -13.92 5.17
C GLY A 108 12.44 -15.06 4.17
N GLY A 109 12.91 -16.25 4.53
CA GLY A 109 12.88 -17.43 3.65
C GLY A 109 11.47 -17.92 3.32
N GLU A 110 10.49 -17.62 4.20
CA GLU A 110 9.09 -18.00 4.01
C GLU A 110 8.23 -16.82 3.50
N GLY A 111 8.87 -15.70 3.15
CA GLY A 111 8.23 -14.51 2.57
C GLY A 111 7.65 -13.54 3.61
N GLU A 112 7.88 -13.78 4.90
CA GLU A 112 7.52 -12.88 5.99
C GLU A 112 8.37 -11.61 5.96
N ARG A 113 7.79 -10.45 6.29
CA ARG A 113 8.56 -9.20 6.37
C ARG A 113 9.53 -9.26 7.55
N VAL A 114 10.78 -8.89 7.30
CA VAL A 114 11.80 -8.71 8.35
C VAL A 114 11.85 -7.22 8.70
N ASP A 115 11.47 -6.89 9.93
CA ASP A 115 11.45 -5.50 10.39
C ASP A 115 12.88 -4.92 10.45
N ALA A 116 13.01 -3.65 10.04
CA ALA A 116 14.27 -2.95 10.20
C ALA A 116 14.36 -2.32 11.60
N PRO A 117 15.57 -2.11 12.16
CA PRO A 117 15.71 -1.71 13.56
C PRO A 117 15.13 -0.34 13.91
N LEU A 118 15.05 0.57 12.93
CA LEU A 118 14.68 1.98 13.16
C LEU A 118 13.51 2.47 12.29
N THR A 119 13.23 1.80 11.17
CA THR A 119 12.18 2.20 10.21
C THR A 119 11.54 0.96 9.58
N ASP A 120 10.56 1.13 8.70
CA ASP A 120 10.02 0.03 7.89
C ASP A 120 10.98 -0.49 6.80
N TYR A 121 12.10 0.21 6.55
CA TYR A 121 13.02 -0.10 5.45
C TYR A 121 14.42 -0.45 5.97
N HIS A 122 15.01 -1.49 5.37
CA HIS A 122 16.45 -1.76 5.48
C HIS A 122 17.21 -0.94 4.45
N ASP A 123 18.45 -0.56 4.78
CA ASP A 123 19.38 0.04 3.82
C ASP A 123 20.39 -1.02 3.34
N LEU A 124 20.36 -1.33 2.05
CA LEU A 124 21.24 -2.33 1.43
C LEU A 124 22.73 -2.01 1.66
N ARG A 125 23.12 -0.75 1.79
CA ARG A 125 24.53 -0.38 2.04
C ARG A 125 24.94 -0.80 3.44
N THR A 126 24.08 -0.55 4.43
CA THR A 126 24.30 -0.99 5.81
C THR A 126 24.33 -2.52 5.91
N LEU A 127 23.44 -3.22 5.20
CA LEU A 127 23.45 -4.68 5.16
C LEU A 127 24.75 -5.24 4.56
N VAL A 128 25.24 -4.65 3.47
CA VAL A 128 26.53 -5.03 2.86
C VAL A 128 27.68 -4.76 3.82
N ALA A 129 27.72 -3.60 4.46
CA ALA A 129 28.77 -3.28 5.43
C ALA A 129 28.78 -4.24 6.62
N ALA A 130 27.60 -4.56 7.17
CA ALA A 130 27.45 -5.55 8.24
C ALA A 130 27.90 -6.94 7.80
N SER A 131 27.54 -7.38 6.59
CA SER A 131 27.98 -8.68 6.05
C SER A 131 29.50 -8.80 5.86
N ARG A 132 30.19 -7.66 5.74
CA ARG A 132 31.64 -7.55 5.62
C ARG A 132 32.35 -7.37 6.96
N GLY A 133 31.60 -7.25 8.05
CA GLY A 133 32.15 -6.98 9.38
C GLY A 133 32.76 -5.60 9.55
N MET A 134 32.32 -4.62 8.74
CA MET A 134 32.87 -3.27 8.77
C MET A 134 32.46 -2.53 10.06
N THR A 135 33.35 -1.70 10.60
CA THR A 135 32.99 -0.77 11.67
C THR A 135 32.10 0.35 11.14
N VAL A 136 31.55 1.17 12.05
CA VAL A 136 30.76 2.35 11.67
C VAL A 136 31.61 3.33 10.87
N GLU A 137 32.85 3.58 11.28
CA GLU A 137 33.79 4.48 10.63
C GLU A 137 34.13 4.01 9.22
N GLU A 138 34.42 2.70 9.06
CA GLU A 138 34.67 2.09 7.76
C GLU A 138 33.45 2.18 6.83
N THR A 139 32.25 1.98 7.38
CA THR A 139 30.99 2.07 6.64
C THR A 139 30.75 3.47 6.11
N VAL A 140 30.96 4.49 6.94
CA VAL A 140 30.83 5.90 6.55
C VAL A 140 31.85 6.27 5.49
N ALA A 141 33.10 5.81 5.63
CA ALA A 141 34.16 6.09 4.66
C ALA A 141 33.92 5.42 3.29
N TRP A 142 33.29 4.24 3.28
CA TRP A 142 32.97 3.49 2.06
C TRP A 142 31.68 3.95 1.36
N TRP A 143 30.80 4.66 2.07
CA TRP A 143 29.41 4.92 1.68
C TRP A 143 29.21 5.23 0.18
N PRO A 144 28.68 4.26 -0.60
CA PRO A 144 28.70 4.39 -2.05
C PRO A 144 27.68 5.41 -2.54
N MET A 145 28.13 6.30 -3.42
CA MET A 145 27.27 7.21 -4.16
C MET A 145 26.97 6.62 -5.55
N PRO A 146 25.71 6.29 -5.86
CA PRO A 146 25.38 5.69 -7.15
C PRO A 146 25.57 6.74 -8.25
N PRO A 147 26.11 6.35 -9.43
CA PRO A 147 26.16 7.26 -10.57
C PRO A 147 24.74 7.62 -11.00
N ALA A 148 24.57 8.84 -11.51
CA ALA A 148 23.25 9.35 -11.91
C ALA A 148 22.51 8.44 -12.91
N GLU A 149 23.24 7.74 -13.77
CA GLU A 149 22.69 6.76 -14.69
C GLU A 149 22.06 5.55 -13.99
N ALA A 150 22.69 5.03 -12.92
CA ALA A 150 22.13 3.92 -12.16
C ALA A 150 20.82 4.34 -11.46
N VAL A 151 20.76 5.57 -10.95
CA VAL A 151 19.54 6.13 -10.34
C VAL A 151 18.43 6.27 -11.39
N ARG A 152 18.73 6.82 -12.58
CA ARG A 152 17.74 6.95 -13.67
C ARG A 152 17.20 5.60 -14.11
N ARG A 153 18.07 4.61 -14.34
CA ARG A 153 17.67 3.25 -14.71
C ARG A 153 16.78 2.60 -13.66
N ALA A 154 17.15 2.67 -12.38
CA ALA A 154 16.31 2.15 -11.30
C ALA A 154 14.95 2.85 -11.24
N SER A 155 14.92 4.16 -11.52
CA SER A 155 13.68 4.92 -11.60
C SER A 155 12.79 4.47 -12.77
N GLU A 156 13.37 4.29 -13.96
CA GLU A 156 12.67 3.81 -15.16
C GLU A 156 12.11 2.39 -14.97
N GLU A 157 12.91 1.48 -14.39
CA GLU A 157 12.47 0.12 -14.04
C GLU A 157 11.30 0.15 -13.04
N SER A 158 11.40 0.99 -12.00
CA SER A 158 10.33 1.13 -11.01
C SER A 158 9.03 1.68 -11.61
N LEU A 159 9.13 2.64 -12.53
CA LEU A 159 7.98 3.17 -13.27
C LEU A 159 7.40 2.14 -14.23
N GLY A 160 8.24 1.34 -14.89
CA GLY A 160 7.79 0.21 -15.72
C GLY A 160 6.95 -0.77 -14.92
N ARG A 161 7.45 -1.21 -13.76
CA ARG A 161 6.70 -2.10 -12.85
C ARG A 161 5.42 -1.46 -12.30
N LEU A 162 5.42 -0.15 -12.06
CA LEU A 162 4.20 0.55 -11.63
C LEU A 162 3.14 0.51 -12.73
N ARG A 163 3.50 0.82 -13.99
CA ARG A 163 2.61 0.75 -15.15
C ARG A 163 2.04 -0.65 -15.37
N GLU A 164 2.85 -1.69 -15.20
CA GLU A 164 2.39 -3.08 -15.26
C GLU A 164 1.32 -3.39 -14.20
N ARG A 165 1.48 -2.86 -12.98
CA ARG A 165 0.49 -3.02 -11.90
C ARG A 165 -0.76 -2.15 -12.07
N GLU A 166 -0.64 -1.02 -12.77
CA GLU A 166 -1.74 -0.10 -13.08
C GLU A 166 -2.60 -0.57 -14.27
N ALA A 167 -2.02 -1.31 -15.22
CA ALA A 167 -2.71 -1.77 -16.42
C ALA A 167 -4.08 -2.45 -16.21
N PRO A 168 -4.30 -3.27 -15.16
CA PRO A 168 -5.61 -3.88 -14.91
C PRO A 168 -6.54 -3.05 -14.00
N LEU A 169 -6.13 -1.84 -13.57
CA LEU A 169 -6.87 -1.04 -12.59
C LEU A 169 -7.82 -0.03 -13.26
N ASP A 170 -8.82 0.43 -12.51
CA ASP A 170 -9.78 1.45 -12.98
C ASP A 170 -9.17 2.87 -13.01
N VAL A 171 -8.13 3.10 -12.20
CA VAL A 171 -7.43 4.38 -12.09
C VAL A 171 -5.92 4.14 -12.20
N SER A 172 -5.25 4.93 -13.05
CA SER A 172 -3.79 4.94 -13.29
C SER A 172 -3.23 6.35 -13.13
#